data_AF-F4R8G4-F1
#
_entry.id   AF-F4R8G4-F1
#
_cell.length_a   1.000
_cell.length_b   1.000
_cell.length_c   1.000
_cell.angle_alpha   90.00
_cell.angle_beta   90.00
_cell.angle_gamma   90.00
#
_symmetry.space_group_name_H-M   'P 1'
#
loop_
_entity.id
_entity.type
_entity.pdbx_description
1 polymer ?
#
loop_
_entity_poly.entity_id
_entity_poly.type
_entity_poly.pdbx_seq_one_letter_code
_entity_poly.pdbx_strand_id
1 'polypeptide(L)'
;MRDKSMIHPVEKFHPGRVKQVLDVCQLINNQGITPKKFMQCYFLSDKLASKRRIWGTEGGWPSSRNVILSIRKTICQQSGGDQMWNDFILDEAKRIVQSQELPRGYAPNGGYYSSGKITEDFFSEENIAIRESSLESSMPFLYKLINAKIMSSIETSDNNNIAEGLSAEPHVDGLPHDEESDLPDSDGIAFSKPKSHRDMKVLQSTAVPKMICAMVSYVCNRRSNGMQIHNGMTFLACGASERLNEFLTFHGLSVSRQTALRVTDTL
;
A
#
# COMPACT_ATOMS: atom_id res chain seq x y z
N MET A 1 13.40 -20.28 -10.51
CA MET A 1 13.35 -19.40 -11.71
C MET A 1 13.87 -18.04 -11.30
N ARG A 2 14.94 -17.54 -11.93
CA ARG A 2 15.41 -16.16 -11.71
C ARG A 2 14.35 -15.23 -12.30
N ASP A 3 13.74 -14.40 -11.47
CA ASP A 3 12.77 -13.38 -11.87
C ASP A 3 13.42 -12.47 -12.92
N LYS A 4 12.94 -12.57 -14.17
CA LYS A 4 13.45 -11.80 -15.31
C LYS A 4 12.92 -10.36 -15.33
N SER A 5 12.00 -9.99 -14.44
CA SER A 5 11.42 -8.64 -14.38
C SER A 5 12.39 -7.57 -13.86
N MET A 6 13.56 -7.96 -13.37
CA MET A 6 14.51 -7.06 -12.69
C MET A 6 15.89 -7.02 -13.35
N ILE A 7 15.96 -7.14 -14.68
CA ILE A 7 17.20 -6.95 -15.43
C ILE A 7 17.47 -5.45 -15.55
N HIS A 8 18.19 -4.88 -14.60
CA HIS A 8 18.73 -3.53 -14.76
C HIS A 8 19.74 -3.52 -15.92
N PRO A 9 19.65 -2.54 -16.85
CA PRO A 9 20.60 -2.42 -17.95
C PRO A 9 22.02 -2.44 -17.40
N VAL A 10 22.86 -3.32 -17.92
CA VAL A 10 24.29 -3.28 -17.62
C VAL A 10 24.84 -2.11 -18.43
N GLU A 11 24.93 -0.93 -17.80
CA GLU A 11 25.61 0.19 -18.40
C GLU A 11 27.08 -0.22 -18.60
N LYS A 12 27.48 -0.41 -19.86
CA LYS A 12 28.86 -0.76 -20.20
C LYS A 12 29.71 0.50 -20.10
N PHE A 13 30.51 0.61 -19.06
CA PHE A 13 31.44 1.72 -18.91
C PHE A 13 32.57 1.64 -19.94
N HIS A 14 32.95 2.79 -20.49
CA HIS A 14 34.09 2.91 -21.39
C HIS A 14 35.37 2.39 -20.71
N PRO A 15 36.24 1.61 -21.38
CA PRO A 15 37.44 1.02 -20.78
C PRO A 15 38.36 2.03 -20.07
N GLY A 16 38.46 3.25 -20.62
CA GLY A 16 39.20 4.34 -19.99
C GLY A 16 38.66 4.75 -18.62
N ARG A 17 37.34 4.70 -18.41
CA ARG A 17 36.74 4.98 -17.08
C ARG A 17 37.03 3.84 -16.10
N VAL A 18 37.03 2.60 -16.56
CA VAL A 18 37.38 1.45 -15.71
C VAL A 18 38.81 1.58 -15.21
N LYS A 19 39.75 1.99 -16.08
CA LYS A 19 41.14 2.26 -15.68
C LYS A 19 41.23 3.34 -14.59
N GLN A 20 40.55 4.47 -14.76
CA GLN A 20 40.51 5.53 -13.76
C GLN A 20 39.99 5.04 -12.40
N VAL A 21 38.95 4.20 -12.40
CA VAL A 21 38.42 3.61 -11.16
C VAL A 21 39.42 2.67 -10.50
N LEU A 22 40.17 1.87 -11.28
CA LEU A 22 41.23 1.02 -10.75
C LEU A 22 42.34 1.83 -10.07
N ASP A 23 42.75 2.95 -10.68
CA ASP A 23 43.77 3.85 -10.11
C ASP A 23 43.28 4.45 -8.77
N VAL A 24 42.00 4.86 -8.70
CA VAL A 24 41.38 5.35 -7.45
C VAL A 24 41.32 4.25 -6.39
N CYS A 25 40.95 3.02 -6.76
CA CYS A 25 40.94 1.88 -5.83
C CYS A 25 42.33 1.56 -5.28
N GLN A 26 43.37 1.63 -6.12
CA GLN A 26 44.75 1.48 -5.66
C GLN A 26 45.13 2.57 -4.66
N LEU A 27 44.77 3.82 -4.93
CA LEU A 27 45.02 4.93 -3.99
C LEU A 27 44.32 4.69 -2.64
N ILE A 28 43.06 4.26 -2.65
CA ILE A 28 42.30 3.94 -1.44
C ILE A 28 42.98 2.82 -0.64
N ASN A 29 43.42 1.75 -1.33
CA ASN A 29 44.11 0.63 -0.70
C ASN A 29 45.46 1.04 -0.10
N ASN A 30 46.23 1.90 -0.79
CA ASN A 30 47.51 2.42 -0.31
C ASN A 30 47.36 3.26 0.98
N GLN A 31 46.19 3.83 1.22
CA GLN A 31 45.85 4.54 2.45
C GLN A 31 45.35 3.60 3.57
N GLY A 32 45.34 2.27 3.35
CA GLY A 32 44.86 1.29 4.32
C GLY A 32 43.34 1.28 4.52
N ILE A 33 42.57 1.86 3.59
CA ILE A 33 41.11 1.94 3.65
C ILE A 33 40.51 0.99 2.61
N THR A 34 39.40 0.33 2.95
CA THR A 34 38.64 -0.48 1.97
C THR A 34 37.65 0.41 1.20
N PRO A 35 37.26 0.07 -0.04
CA PRO A 35 36.22 0.80 -0.77
C PRO A 35 34.90 0.97 0.03
N LYS A 36 34.47 -0.04 0.80
CA LYS A 36 33.28 0.05 1.66
C LYS A 36 33.43 1.12 2.75
N LYS A 37 34.55 1.10 3.49
CA LYS A 37 34.88 2.14 4.49
C LYS A 37 35.00 3.53 3.85
N PHE A 38 35.59 3.63 2.66
CA PHE A 38 35.64 4.89 1.92
C PHE A 38 34.23 5.42 1.65
N MET A 39 33.32 4.59 1.12
CA MET A 39 31.94 5.00 0.86
C MET A 39 31.20 5.39 2.14
N GLN A 40 31.37 4.64 3.23
CA GLN A 40 30.77 4.96 4.52
C GLN A 40 31.26 6.32 5.05
N CYS A 41 32.57 6.55 5.05
CA CYS A 41 33.15 7.85 5.41
C CYS A 41 32.68 8.97 4.46
N TYR A 42 32.61 8.68 3.17
CA TYR A 42 32.13 9.61 2.16
C TYR A 42 30.70 10.02 2.46
N PHE A 43 29.80 9.11 2.86
CA PHE A 43 28.39 9.40 3.17
C PHE A 43 28.14 10.03 4.54
N LEU A 44 28.90 9.64 5.57
CA LEU A 44 28.59 9.98 6.96
C LEU A 44 29.44 11.12 7.53
N SER A 45 30.55 11.51 6.89
CA SER A 45 31.41 12.58 7.43
C SER A 45 30.85 13.97 7.16
N ASP A 46 30.59 14.76 8.20
CA ASP A 46 30.09 16.14 8.07
C ASP A 46 31.00 17.03 7.22
N LYS A 47 32.33 16.79 7.26
CA LYS A 47 33.32 17.54 6.47
C LYS A 47 33.15 17.41 4.96
N LEU A 48 32.38 16.43 4.50
CA LEU A 48 32.13 16.15 3.08
C LEU A 48 30.69 16.49 2.65
N ALA A 49 29.89 17.17 3.49
CA ALA A 49 28.49 17.48 3.20
C ALA A 49 28.29 18.18 1.84
N SER A 50 29.16 19.15 1.49
CA SER A 50 29.11 19.85 0.20
C SER A 50 29.29 18.93 -1.00
N LYS A 51 30.03 17.83 -0.86
CA LYS A 51 30.26 16.83 -1.92
C LYS A 51 29.07 15.89 -2.10
N ARG A 52 28.14 15.82 -1.14
CA ARG A 52 26.97 14.93 -1.16
C ARG A 52 25.65 15.61 -1.46
N ARG A 53 25.64 16.94 -1.56
CA ARG A 53 24.41 17.76 -1.60
C ARG A 53 23.39 17.32 -2.66
N ILE A 54 23.84 16.68 -3.75
CA ILE A 54 22.98 16.31 -4.88
C ILE A 54 22.39 14.89 -4.80
N TRP A 55 22.77 14.03 -3.84
CA TRP A 55 22.31 12.63 -3.84
C TRP A 55 20.79 12.47 -3.68
N GLY A 56 20.17 13.36 -2.90
CA GLY A 56 18.73 13.34 -2.62
C GLY A 56 17.92 14.40 -3.35
N THR A 57 18.52 15.18 -4.26
CA THR A 57 17.78 16.20 -5.02
C THR A 57 17.03 15.56 -6.20
N GLU A 58 15.98 16.21 -6.68
CA GLU A 58 15.20 15.73 -7.84
C GLU A 58 16.09 15.40 -9.05
N GLY A 59 17.07 16.28 -9.36
CA GLY A 59 18.00 16.06 -10.47
C GLY A 59 19.09 15.01 -10.20
N GLY A 60 19.47 14.75 -8.95
CA GLY A 60 20.54 13.79 -8.61
C GLY A 60 20.04 12.43 -8.11
N TRP A 61 18.76 12.30 -7.79
CA TRP A 61 18.13 11.03 -7.42
C TRP A 61 18.26 9.95 -8.51
N PRO A 62 18.05 10.22 -9.82
CA PRO A 62 18.14 9.18 -10.85
C PRO A 62 19.50 8.47 -10.88
N SER A 63 20.61 9.22 -10.77
CA SER A 63 21.95 8.64 -10.75
C SER A 63 22.27 7.95 -9.42
N SER A 64 21.81 8.49 -8.30
CA SER A 64 21.93 7.86 -6.97
C SER A 64 21.19 6.52 -6.92
N ARG A 65 19.99 6.46 -7.53
CA ARG A 65 19.22 5.23 -7.69
C ARG A 65 20.00 4.19 -8.49
N ASN A 66 20.69 4.56 -9.56
CA ASN A 66 21.52 3.62 -10.32
C ASN A 66 22.67 3.03 -9.49
N VAL A 67 23.26 3.80 -8.57
CA VAL A 67 24.27 3.29 -7.62
C VAL A 67 23.65 2.24 -6.70
N ILE A 68 22.48 2.53 -6.09
CA ILE A 68 21.77 1.60 -5.20
C ILE A 68 21.42 0.30 -5.94
N LEU A 69 20.95 0.40 -7.18
CA LEU A 69 20.63 -0.76 -8.01
C LEU A 69 21.87 -1.58 -8.41
N SER A 70 23.01 -0.92 -8.61
CA SER A 70 24.30 -1.60 -8.85
C SER A 70 24.77 -2.36 -7.60
N ILE A 71 24.57 -1.78 -6.42
CA ILE A 71 24.81 -2.44 -5.13
C ILE A 71 23.92 -3.67 -4.99
N ARG A 72 22.60 -3.52 -5.19
CA ARG A 72 21.64 -4.63 -5.19
C ARG A 72 22.09 -5.76 -6.09
N LYS A 73 22.39 -5.45 -7.35
CA LYS A 73 22.82 -6.44 -8.34
C LYS A 73 24.06 -7.21 -7.87
N THR A 74 25.03 -6.52 -7.27
CA THR A 74 26.26 -7.14 -6.75
C THR A 74 25.96 -8.06 -5.56
N ILE A 75 25.06 -7.65 -4.65
CA ILE A 75 24.64 -8.47 -3.50
C ILE A 75 23.91 -9.72 -3.98
N CYS A 76 22.89 -9.56 -4.83
CA CYS A 76 22.04 -10.64 -5.36
C CYS A 76 22.78 -11.66 -6.24
N GLN A 77 24.00 -11.35 -6.71
CA GLN A 77 24.84 -12.33 -7.42
C GLN A 77 25.47 -13.36 -6.47
N GLN A 78 25.54 -13.07 -5.18
CA GLN A 78 26.08 -13.99 -4.18
C GLN A 78 25.00 -14.95 -3.69
N SER A 79 25.39 -16.17 -3.33
CA SER A 79 24.49 -17.15 -2.71
C SER A 79 23.89 -16.57 -1.42
N GLY A 80 22.57 -16.57 -1.30
CA GLY A 80 21.85 -15.97 -0.17
C GLY A 80 21.66 -14.44 -0.24
N GLY A 81 22.25 -13.77 -1.23
CA GLY A 81 22.18 -12.31 -1.37
C GLY A 81 20.76 -11.77 -1.60
N ASP A 82 19.92 -12.52 -2.32
CA ASP A 82 18.51 -12.14 -2.55
C ASP A 82 17.72 -12.04 -1.23
N GLN A 83 17.94 -12.99 -0.31
CA GLN A 83 17.29 -12.97 0.99
C GLN A 83 17.76 -11.78 1.82
N MET A 84 19.08 -11.54 1.89
CA MET A 84 19.64 -10.39 2.61
C MET A 84 19.11 -9.05 2.07
N TRP A 85 18.95 -8.94 0.75
CA TRP A 85 18.36 -7.75 0.14
C TRP A 85 16.89 -7.59 0.51
N ASN A 86 16.10 -8.67 0.46
CA ASN A 86 14.69 -8.62 0.81
C ASN A 86 14.49 -8.27 2.29
N ASP A 87 15.28 -8.82 3.19
CA ASP A 87 15.23 -8.52 4.62
C ASP A 87 15.57 -7.04 4.88
N PHE A 88 16.58 -6.51 4.21
CA PHE A 88 16.92 -5.08 4.26
C PHE A 88 15.77 -4.19 3.79
N ILE A 89 15.16 -4.48 2.63
CA ILE A 89 14.03 -3.71 2.10
C ILE A 89 12.81 -3.83 3.02
N LEU A 90 12.56 -5.00 3.58
CA LEU A 90 11.49 -5.21 4.55
C LEU A 90 11.70 -4.35 5.80
N ASP A 91 12.92 -4.24 6.31
CA ASP A 91 13.22 -3.40 7.48
C ASP A 91 13.05 -1.90 7.18
N GLU A 92 13.42 -1.43 5.99
CA GLU A 92 13.09 -0.05 5.58
C GLU A 92 11.59 0.17 5.43
N ALA A 93 10.87 -0.79 4.81
CA ALA A 93 9.43 -0.72 4.64
C ALA A 93 8.68 -0.69 5.98
N LYS A 94 9.12 -1.47 6.97
CA LYS A 94 8.57 -1.45 8.34
C LYS A 94 8.66 -0.04 8.94
N ARG A 95 9.81 0.63 8.83
CA ARG A 95 9.98 2.00 9.38
C ARG A 95 9.02 2.99 8.74
N ILE A 96 8.83 2.90 7.42
CA ILE A 96 7.89 3.78 6.70
C ILE A 96 6.46 3.52 7.19
N VAL A 97 6.01 2.27 7.22
CA VAL A 97 4.64 1.93 7.64
C VAL A 97 4.41 2.29 9.11
N GLN A 98 5.37 2.04 9.99
CA GLN A 98 5.26 2.40 11.42
C GLN A 98 5.17 3.91 11.67
N SER A 99 5.71 4.73 10.75
CA SER A 99 5.63 6.20 10.84
C SER A 99 4.32 6.77 10.29
N GLN A 100 3.52 5.95 9.58
CA GLN A 100 2.27 6.36 8.96
C GLN A 100 1.09 6.02 9.88
N GLU A 101 0.39 7.04 10.37
CA GLU A 101 -0.78 6.89 11.22
C GLU A 101 -1.79 7.99 10.88
N LEU A 102 -3.08 7.69 11.02
CA LEU A 102 -4.12 8.72 11.01
C LEU A 102 -3.87 9.78 12.10
N PRO A 103 -4.23 11.04 11.87
CA PRO A 103 -4.17 12.07 12.89
C PRO A 103 -4.95 11.66 14.15
N ARG A 104 -4.34 11.86 15.31
CA ARG A 104 -4.96 11.52 16.59
C ARG A 104 -5.92 12.62 17.04
N GLY A 105 -6.98 12.21 17.73
CA GLY A 105 -7.97 13.14 18.30
C GLY A 105 -9.33 13.02 17.62
N TYR A 106 -10.22 13.95 17.95
CA TYR A 106 -11.59 13.97 17.43
C TYR A 106 -11.63 14.44 15.97
N ALA A 107 -12.51 13.80 15.20
CA ALA A 107 -12.89 14.29 13.88
C ALA A 107 -13.44 15.73 13.95
N PRO A 108 -13.22 16.58 12.92
CA PRO A 108 -12.57 16.23 11.64
C PRO A 108 -11.03 16.26 11.68
N ASN A 109 -10.42 16.78 12.75
CA ASN A 109 -8.97 16.95 12.84
C ASN A 109 -8.21 15.67 13.25
N GLY A 110 -8.94 14.61 13.61
CA GLY A 110 -8.42 13.30 13.96
C GLY A 110 -9.36 12.16 13.54
N GLY A 111 -8.91 10.92 13.69
CA GLY A 111 -9.65 9.74 13.24
C GLY A 111 -10.84 9.31 14.12
N TYR A 112 -11.10 10.00 15.24
CA TYR A 112 -12.09 9.56 16.23
C TYR A 112 -13.46 10.18 16.08
N TYR A 113 -14.44 9.31 15.88
CA TYR A 113 -15.85 9.62 15.89
C TYR A 113 -16.50 9.08 17.16
N SER A 114 -17.14 9.97 17.91
CA SER A 114 -17.92 9.62 19.08
C SER A 114 -19.29 9.12 18.63
N SER A 115 -19.68 7.90 18.99
CA SER A 115 -20.96 7.31 18.57
C SER A 115 -22.16 8.19 18.90
N GLY A 116 -22.17 8.83 20.08
CA GLY A 116 -23.25 9.73 20.50
C GLY A 116 -23.23 11.14 19.88
N LYS A 117 -22.42 11.36 18.84
CA LYS A 117 -22.33 12.65 18.11
C LYS A 117 -22.40 12.45 16.60
N ILE A 118 -22.79 11.27 16.15
CA ILE A 118 -22.91 10.96 14.71
C ILE A 118 -24.26 11.47 14.22
N THR A 119 -24.25 12.08 13.05
CA THR A 119 -25.44 12.58 12.35
C THR A 119 -25.55 11.89 10.99
N GLU A 120 -26.68 12.06 10.30
CA GLU A 120 -26.90 11.49 8.95
C GLU A 120 -25.80 11.88 7.96
N ASP A 121 -25.30 13.11 8.04
CA ASP A 121 -24.22 13.62 7.17
C ASP A 121 -22.93 12.80 7.30
N PHE A 122 -22.70 12.08 8.41
CA PHE A 122 -21.59 11.14 8.48
C PHE A 122 -21.61 10.10 7.35
N PHE A 123 -22.79 9.70 6.88
CA PHE A 123 -22.97 8.69 5.83
C PHE A 123 -23.07 9.30 4.42
N SER A 124 -22.96 10.62 4.27
CA SER A 124 -22.97 11.26 2.95
C SER A 124 -21.75 10.83 2.13
N GLU A 125 -21.93 10.73 0.80
CA GLU A 125 -20.85 10.35 -0.12
C GLU A 125 -19.65 11.30 0.01
N GLU A 126 -19.90 12.59 0.22
CA GLU A 126 -18.87 13.60 0.43
C GLU A 126 -18.04 13.29 1.68
N ASN A 127 -18.67 13.06 2.84
CA ASN A 127 -17.95 12.77 4.07
C ASN A 127 -17.26 11.40 4.06
N ILE A 128 -17.81 10.41 3.34
CA ILE A 128 -17.12 9.14 3.07
C ILE A 128 -15.83 9.42 2.29
N ALA A 129 -15.92 10.15 1.18
CA ALA A 129 -14.76 10.46 0.34
C ALA A 129 -13.67 11.26 1.08
N ILE A 130 -14.06 12.22 1.93
CA ILE A 130 -13.13 12.97 2.77
C ILE A 130 -12.37 12.05 3.73
N ARG A 131 -13.07 11.12 4.40
CA ARG A 131 -12.43 10.16 5.32
C ARG A 131 -11.48 9.22 4.59
N GLU A 132 -11.88 8.72 3.43
CA GLU A 132 -11.04 7.85 2.61
C GLU A 132 -9.77 8.56 2.11
N SER A 133 -9.90 9.81 1.67
CA SER A 133 -8.76 10.64 1.25
C SER A 133 -7.80 10.96 2.40
N SER A 134 -8.35 11.26 3.59
CA SER A 134 -7.55 11.45 4.81
C SER A 134 -6.78 10.17 5.18
N LEU A 135 -7.41 9.00 5.06
CA LEU A 135 -6.79 7.71 5.31
C LEU A 135 -5.64 7.42 4.32
N GLU A 136 -5.88 7.63 3.04
CA GLU A 136 -4.89 7.41 1.97
C GLU A 136 -3.68 8.34 2.14
N SER A 137 -3.92 9.62 2.40
CA SER A 137 -2.87 10.62 2.62
C SER A 137 -2.08 10.39 3.91
N SER A 138 -2.69 9.77 4.92
CA SER A 138 -2.03 9.43 6.19
C SER A 138 -1.20 8.15 6.11
N MET A 139 -1.59 7.18 5.28
CA MET A 139 -0.85 5.91 5.08
C MET A 139 -0.54 5.60 3.61
N PRO A 140 0.15 6.51 2.88
CA PRO A 140 0.31 6.38 1.44
C PRO A 140 1.23 5.22 1.05
N PHE A 141 2.17 4.79 1.89
CA PHE A 141 3.07 3.69 1.56
C PHE A 141 2.35 2.35 1.66
N LEU A 142 1.64 2.12 2.77
CA LEU A 142 0.85 0.90 2.96
C LEU A 142 -0.25 0.77 1.89
N TYR A 143 -0.98 1.86 1.64
CA TYR A 143 -2.00 1.91 0.60
C TYR A 143 -1.44 1.53 -0.77
N LYS A 144 -0.36 2.20 -1.21
CA LYS A 144 0.27 1.93 -2.51
C LYS A 144 0.82 0.52 -2.62
N LEU A 145 1.36 -0.03 -1.54
CA LEU A 145 1.90 -1.40 -1.53
C LEU A 145 0.80 -2.45 -1.72
N ILE A 146 -0.32 -2.31 -1.02
CA ILE A 146 -1.47 -3.21 -1.16
C ILE A 146 -2.12 -3.02 -2.53
N ASN A 147 -2.32 -1.78 -2.96
CA ASN A 147 -2.86 -1.46 -4.29
C ASN A 147 -2.01 -2.11 -5.40
N ALA A 148 -0.68 -1.97 -5.35
CA ALA A 148 0.22 -2.59 -6.32
C ALA A 148 0.09 -4.11 -6.34
N LYS A 149 -0.04 -4.75 -5.16
CA LYS A 149 -0.27 -6.20 -5.07
C LYS A 149 -1.57 -6.62 -5.73
N ILE A 150 -2.66 -5.90 -5.49
CA ILE A 150 -3.97 -6.20 -6.09
C ILE A 150 -3.93 -5.95 -7.60
N MET A 151 -3.39 -4.82 -8.04
CA MET A 151 -3.28 -4.47 -9.46
C MET A 151 -2.47 -5.48 -10.28
N SER A 152 -1.37 -6.02 -9.71
CA SER A 152 -0.56 -7.04 -10.39
C SER A 152 -1.35 -8.31 -10.76
N SER A 153 -2.40 -8.63 -10.00
CA SER A 153 -3.27 -9.78 -10.31
C SER A 153 -4.17 -9.53 -11.52
N ILE A 154 -4.52 -8.26 -11.79
CA ILE A 154 -5.33 -7.85 -12.93
C ILE A 154 -4.51 -8.00 -14.21
N GLU A 155 -3.29 -7.43 -14.21
CA GLU A 155 -2.37 -7.47 -15.37
C GLU A 155 -1.97 -8.89 -15.76
N THR A 156 -1.82 -9.79 -14.79
CA THR A 156 -1.49 -11.20 -15.05
C THR A 156 -2.66 -11.95 -15.69
N SER A 157 -3.89 -11.62 -15.30
CA SER A 157 -5.11 -12.26 -15.85
C SER A 157 -5.35 -11.85 -17.31
N ASP A 158 -5.11 -10.58 -17.65
CA ASP A 158 -5.22 -10.08 -19.02
C ASP A 158 -4.20 -10.74 -19.96
N ASN A 159 -2.96 -10.93 -19.50
CA ASN A 159 -1.90 -11.52 -20.32
C ASN A 159 -2.12 -13.02 -20.59
N ASN A 160 -2.71 -13.76 -19.65
CA ASN A 160 -3.03 -15.18 -19.84
C ASN A 160 -4.20 -15.38 -20.83
N ASN A 161 -5.18 -14.46 -20.85
CA ASN A 161 -6.30 -14.51 -21.79
C ASN A 161 -5.89 -14.24 -23.26
N ILE A 162 -4.72 -13.64 -23.50
CA ILE A 162 -4.19 -13.42 -24.87
C ILE A 162 -3.39 -14.63 -25.36
N ALA A 163 -2.90 -15.49 -24.46
CA ALA A 163 -2.04 -16.62 -24.79
C ALA A 163 -2.80 -17.93 -25.11
N GLU A 164 -4.05 -18.07 -24.65
CA GLU A 164 -4.91 -19.23 -24.95
C GLU A 164 -5.98 -18.89 -25.98
N GLY A 165 -5.55 -18.80 -27.25
CA GLY A 165 -6.48 -18.95 -28.36
C GLY A 165 -6.94 -20.40 -28.45
N LEU A 166 -8.03 -20.75 -27.77
CA LEU A 166 -9.07 -21.76 -28.12
C LEU A 166 -9.87 -22.19 -26.87
N SER A 167 -11.16 -21.83 -26.89
CA SER A 167 -12.30 -22.54 -26.27
C SER A 167 -12.22 -22.97 -24.80
N ALA A 168 -12.75 -22.13 -23.91
CA ALA A 168 -13.97 -22.39 -23.14
C ALA A 168 -14.23 -21.15 -22.29
N GLU A 169 -15.41 -20.56 -22.38
CA GLU A 169 -15.81 -19.57 -21.37
C GLU A 169 -15.75 -20.26 -20.00
N PRO A 170 -15.00 -19.73 -19.02
CA PRO A 170 -15.13 -20.24 -17.68
C PRO A 170 -16.53 -19.84 -17.21
N HIS A 171 -17.41 -20.83 -17.09
CA HIS A 171 -18.64 -20.70 -16.34
C HIS A 171 -18.25 -20.45 -14.88
N VAL A 172 -18.38 -19.20 -14.40
CA VAL A 172 -17.99 -18.83 -13.04
C VAL A 172 -19.19 -18.24 -12.31
N ASP A 173 -19.77 -19.09 -11.45
CA ASP A 173 -20.53 -18.73 -10.26
C ASP A 173 -19.81 -17.58 -9.51
N GLY A 174 -20.38 -16.39 -9.50
CA GLY A 174 -19.76 -15.26 -8.78
C GLY A 174 -20.38 -13.89 -9.03
N LEU A 175 -21.15 -13.70 -10.10
CA LEU A 175 -22.17 -12.66 -10.06
C LEU A 175 -23.35 -13.23 -9.26
N PRO A 176 -23.92 -12.50 -8.28
CA PRO A 176 -25.26 -12.81 -7.82
C PRO A 176 -26.17 -12.72 -9.05
N HIS A 177 -26.58 -13.87 -9.56
CA HIS A 177 -27.70 -13.95 -10.49
C HIS A 177 -28.96 -13.85 -9.63
N ASP A 178 -29.19 -12.67 -9.08
CA ASP A 178 -30.49 -12.35 -8.51
C ASP A 178 -31.37 -11.98 -9.70
N GLU A 179 -32.38 -12.81 -9.94
CA GLU A 179 -33.54 -12.45 -10.73
C GLU A 179 -33.98 -11.04 -10.34
N GLU A 180 -34.20 -10.21 -11.35
CA GLU A 180 -34.70 -8.84 -11.31
C GLU A 180 -35.58 -8.59 -10.08
N SER A 181 -34.96 -8.12 -8.98
CA SER A 181 -35.73 -7.62 -7.86
C SER A 181 -36.24 -6.25 -8.29
N ASP A 182 -37.51 -6.19 -8.69
CA ASP A 182 -38.31 -4.98 -8.81
C ASP A 182 -38.45 -4.32 -7.42
N LEU A 183 -37.31 -3.89 -6.86
CA LEU A 183 -37.29 -2.97 -5.74
C LEU A 183 -37.42 -1.57 -6.36
N PRO A 184 -38.49 -0.82 -6.05
CA PRO A 184 -38.64 0.52 -6.57
C PRO A 184 -37.44 1.36 -6.15
N ASP A 185 -36.97 2.23 -7.05
CA ASP A 185 -35.97 3.26 -6.80
C ASP A 185 -36.28 3.97 -5.48
N SER A 186 -35.69 3.47 -4.40
CA SER A 186 -35.63 4.14 -3.12
C SER A 186 -34.39 5.00 -3.18
N ASP A 187 -34.52 6.29 -2.83
CA ASP A 187 -33.46 7.33 -2.80
C ASP A 187 -32.29 6.96 -1.85
N GLY A 188 -31.60 5.86 -2.12
CA GLY A 188 -30.58 5.27 -1.25
C GLY A 188 -29.54 4.53 -2.08
N ILE A 189 -28.35 5.15 -2.19
CA ILE A 189 -27.05 4.57 -2.58
C ILE A 189 -27.16 3.36 -3.52
N ALA A 190 -27.45 3.62 -4.79
CA ALA A 190 -27.38 2.59 -5.82
C ALA A 190 -25.92 2.17 -6.00
N PHE A 191 -25.54 1.00 -5.48
CA PHE A 191 -24.31 0.32 -5.90
C PHE A 191 -24.46 -0.06 -7.38
N SER A 192 -24.03 0.84 -8.28
CA SER A 192 -24.00 0.52 -9.71
C SER A 192 -23.13 -0.72 -9.91
N LYS A 193 -23.76 -1.83 -10.32
CA LYS A 193 -23.07 -3.11 -10.54
C LYS A 193 -22.01 -2.91 -11.64
N PRO A 194 -20.73 -3.26 -11.40
CA PRO A 194 -19.69 -3.14 -12.41
C PRO A 194 -20.07 -3.94 -13.67
N LYS A 195 -19.87 -3.34 -14.85
CA LYS A 195 -20.28 -3.91 -16.14
C LYS A 195 -19.35 -5.04 -16.61
N SER A 196 -18.16 -5.14 -16.02
CA SER A 196 -17.13 -6.10 -16.38
C SER A 196 -16.38 -6.61 -15.14
N HIS A 197 -15.86 -7.84 -15.22
CA HIS A 197 -14.93 -8.38 -14.23
C HIS A 197 -13.70 -7.49 -14.05
N ARG A 198 -13.24 -6.83 -15.13
CA ARG A 198 -12.14 -5.85 -15.06
C ARG A 198 -12.53 -4.63 -14.23
N ASP A 199 -13.72 -4.07 -14.47
CA ASP A 199 -14.21 -2.90 -13.73
C ASP A 199 -14.38 -3.22 -12.24
N MET A 200 -14.89 -4.43 -11.93
CA MET A 200 -14.96 -4.93 -10.56
C MET A 200 -13.57 -5.01 -9.91
N LYS A 201 -12.57 -5.52 -10.63
CA LYS A 201 -11.19 -5.63 -10.11
C LYS A 201 -10.53 -4.27 -9.90
N VAL A 202 -10.79 -3.29 -10.77
CA VAL A 202 -10.32 -1.91 -10.61
C VAL A 202 -11.00 -1.25 -9.40
N LEU A 203 -12.30 -1.46 -9.22
CA LEU A 203 -13.01 -0.99 -8.03
C LEU A 203 -12.42 -1.61 -6.76
N GLN A 204 -12.18 -2.92 -6.76
CA GLN A 204 -11.52 -3.63 -5.65
C GLN A 204 -10.12 -3.10 -5.37
N SER A 205 -9.33 -2.78 -6.41
CA SER A 205 -7.97 -2.26 -6.22
C SER A 205 -7.96 -0.88 -5.56
N THR A 206 -9.06 -0.12 -5.60
CA THR A 206 -9.18 1.15 -4.88
C THR A 206 -9.81 0.96 -3.50
N ALA A 207 -10.92 0.20 -3.39
CA ALA A 207 -11.67 0.06 -2.15
C ALA A 207 -10.96 -0.82 -1.10
N VAL A 208 -10.38 -1.96 -1.52
CA VAL A 208 -9.78 -2.93 -0.60
C VAL A 208 -8.54 -2.37 0.12
N PRO A 209 -7.60 -1.66 -0.53
CA PRO A 209 -6.49 -1.05 0.19
C PRO A 209 -6.94 -0.02 1.22
N LYS A 210 -7.96 0.79 0.91
CA LYS A 210 -8.55 1.73 1.89
C LYS A 210 -9.10 0.97 3.09
N MET A 211 -9.89 -0.08 2.86
CA MET A 211 -10.42 -0.92 3.94
C MET A 211 -9.29 -1.53 4.80
N ILE A 212 -8.26 -2.11 4.19
CA ILE A 212 -7.14 -2.71 4.93
C ILE A 212 -6.37 -1.64 5.73
N CYS A 213 -6.11 -0.47 5.16
CA CYS A 213 -5.51 0.65 5.87
C CYS A 213 -6.36 1.06 7.08
N ALA A 214 -7.68 1.14 6.94
CA ALA A 214 -8.59 1.45 8.04
C ALA A 214 -8.61 0.35 9.10
N MET A 215 -8.58 -0.93 8.70
CA MET A 215 -8.49 -2.06 9.64
C MET A 215 -7.21 -1.97 10.46
N VAL A 216 -6.06 -1.80 9.81
CA VAL A 216 -4.76 -1.69 10.48
C VAL A 216 -4.77 -0.49 11.43
N SER A 217 -5.27 0.67 10.99
CA SER A 217 -5.40 1.85 11.84
C SER A 217 -6.26 1.60 13.07
N TYR A 218 -7.43 0.96 12.90
CA TYR A 218 -8.36 0.68 14.00
C TYR A 218 -7.79 -0.35 14.99
N VAL A 219 -7.11 -1.38 14.49
CA VAL A 219 -6.48 -2.41 15.33
C VAL A 219 -5.34 -1.80 16.15
N CYS A 220 -4.51 -0.95 15.53
CA CYS A 220 -3.44 -0.22 16.24
C CYS A 220 -4.00 0.80 17.23
N ASN A 221 -5.11 1.45 16.88
CA ASN A 221 -5.75 2.46 17.69
C ASN A 221 -7.26 2.46 17.42
N ARG A 222 -8.05 1.92 18.36
CA ARG A 222 -9.52 1.85 18.25
C ARG A 222 -10.21 3.21 18.16
N ARG A 223 -9.48 4.31 18.37
CA ARG A 223 -9.97 5.66 18.13
C ARG A 223 -9.89 6.08 16.66
N SER A 224 -9.34 5.27 15.77
CA SER A 224 -9.44 5.46 14.32
C SER A 224 -10.61 4.64 13.78
N ASN A 225 -11.84 5.09 14.05
CA ASN A 225 -13.04 4.25 13.97
C ASN A 225 -14.07 4.66 12.91
N GLY A 226 -13.82 5.69 12.10
CA GLY A 226 -14.81 6.18 11.13
C GLY A 226 -15.32 5.08 10.18
N MET A 227 -14.41 4.36 9.51
CA MET A 227 -14.82 3.30 8.58
C MET A 227 -15.48 2.12 9.31
N GLN A 228 -15.00 1.76 10.51
CA GLN A 228 -15.58 0.68 11.31
C GLN A 228 -16.98 1.01 11.80
N ILE A 229 -17.30 2.29 12.09
CA ILE A 229 -18.65 2.70 12.43
C ILE A 229 -19.57 2.57 11.22
N HIS A 230 -19.13 3.06 10.06
CA HIS A 230 -19.88 2.89 8.82
C HIS A 230 -20.22 1.41 8.58
N ASN A 231 -19.20 0.54 8.60
CA ASN A 231 -19.39 -0.89 8.43
C ASN A 231 -20.27 -1.51 9.51
N GLY A 232 -20.10 -1.13 10.78
CA GLY A 232 -20.91 -1.67 11.87
C GLY A 232 -22.39 -1.33 11.75
N MET A 233 -22.70 -0.13 11.24
CA MET A 233 -24.08 0.25 10.91
C MET A 233 -24.61 -0.55 9.72
N THR A 234 -23.83 -0.71 8.66
CA THR A 234 -24.18 -1.56 7.51
C THR A 234 -24.47 -2.99 7.94
N PHE A 235 -23.58 -3.61 8.72
CA PHE A 235 -23.75 -4.98 9.19
C PHE A 235 -24.96 -5.14 10.10
N LEU A 236 -25.22 -4.17 11.00
CA LEU A 236 -26.40 -4.18 11.84
C LEU A 236 -27.68 -4.11 11.01
N ALA A 237 -27.74 -3.23 10.01
CA ALA A 237 -28.87 -3.11 9.09
C ALA A 237 -29.08 -4.37 8.25
N CYS A 238 -28.01 -5.05 7.85
CA CYS A 238 -28.05 -6.33 7.14
C CYS A 238 -28.39 -7.53 8.05
N GLY A 239 -28.70 -7.32 9.33
CA GLY A 239 -29.08 -8.40 10.24
C GLY A 239 -27.91 -9.27 10.71
N ALA A 240 -26.67 -8.75 10.71
CA ALA A 240 -25.53 -9.47 11.26
C ALA A 240 -25.78 -9.84 12.73
N SER A 241 -25.66 -11.13 13.05
CA SER A 241 -25.80 -11.61 14.42
C SER A 241 -24.73 -10.99 15.34
N GLU A 242 -25.00 -10.97 16.65
CA GLU A 242 -24.04 -10.47 17.64
C GLU A 242 -22.70 -11.21 17.54
N ARG A 243 -22.73 -12.55 17.41
CA ARG A 243 -21.53 -13.38 17.25
C ARG A 243 -20.73 -13.03 15.98
N LEU A 244 -21.41 -12.75 14.86
CA LEU A 244 -20.73 -12.30 13.65
C LEU A 244 -20.12 -10.91 13.85
N ASN A 245 -20.83 -9.99 14.49
CA ASN A 245 -20.30 -8.65 14.75
C ASN A 245 -19.10 -8.68 15.71
N GLU A 246 -19.09 -9.56 16.71
CA GLU A 246 -17.92 -9.78 17.58
C GLU A 246 -16.70 -10.24 16.77
N PHE A 247 -16.90 -11.20 15.85
CA PHE A 247 -15.85 -11.67 14.95
C PHE A 247 -15.31 -10.53 14.06
N LEU A 248 -16.21 -9.72 13.47
CA LEU A 248 -15.83 -8.58 12.62
C LEU A 248 -15.12 -7.49 13.43
N THR A 249 -15.56 -7.24 14.66
CA THR A 249 -14.91 -6.28 15.58
C THR A 249 -13.49 -6.73 15.94
N PHE A 250 -13.30 -8.03 16.22
CA PHE A 250 -11.97 -8.59 16.53
C PHE A 250 -10.97 -8.38 15.38
N HIS A 251 -11.42 -8.51 14.12
CA HIS A 251 -10.60 -8.29 12.93
C HIS A 251 -10.48 -6.82 12.52
N GLY A 252 -11.10 -5.89 13.27
CA GLY A 252 -11.09 -4.46 12.96
C GLY A 252 -11.92 -4.06 11.74
N LEU A 253 -12.87 -4.89 11.34
CA LEU A 253 -13.81 -4.63 10.24
C LEU A 253 -15.02 -3.81 10.68
N SER A 254 -15.39 -3.89 11.96
CA SER A 254 -16.59 -3.28 12.54
C SER A 254 -16.30 -2.70 13.92
N VAL A 255 -17.20 -1.84 14.41
CA VAL A 255 -17.29 -1.49 15.83
C VAL A 255 -18.15 -2.50 16.60
N SER A 256 -18.12 -2.43 17.93
CA SER A 256 -19.00 -3.24 18.76
C SER A 256 -20.48 -2.99 18.44
N ARG A 257 -21.32 -4.00 18.62
CA ARG A 257 -22.76 -3.88 18.35
C ARG A 257 -23.39 -2.79 19.21
N GLN A 258 -22.95 -2.65 20.46
CA GLN A 258 -23.38 -1.58 21.35
C GLN A 258 -23.01 -0.19 20.80
N THR A 259 -21.82 -0.05 20.20
CA THR A 259 -21.42 1.20 19.56
C THR A 259 -22.31 1.53 18.38
N ALA A 260 -22.62 0.56 17.52
CA ALA A 260 -23.53 0.75 16.39
C ALA A 260 -24.95 1.13 16.85
N LEU A 261 -25.49 0.46 17.88
CA LEU A 261 -26.80 0.83 18.46
C LEU A 261 -26.82 2.25 19.03
N ARG A 262 -25.72 2.69 19.67
CA ARG A 262 -25.64 4.09 20.14
C ARG A 262 -25.64 5.11 19.00
N VAL A 263 -25.24 4.71 17.79
CA VAL A 263 -25.33 5.56 16.61
C VAL A 263 -26.76 5.58 16.08
N THR A 264 -27.49 4.46 16.13
CA THR A 264 -28.92 4.46 15.78
C THR A 264 -29.74 5.36 16.69
N ASP A 265 -29.35 5.51 17.97
CA ASP A 265 -30.02 6.43 18.90
C ASP A 265 -29.85 7.92 18.53
N THR A 266 -28.95 8.25 17.60
CA THR A 266 -28.64 9.63 17.17
C THR A 266 -29.08 9.96 15.74
N LEU A 267 -29.60 8.98 15.00
CA LEU A 267 -30.14 9.11 13.65
C LEU A 267 -31.67 9.11 13.73
#